data_AF-A0A7S2R9Q0-F1
#
_entry.id   AF-A0A7S2R9Q0-F1
#
_cell.length_a   1.000
_cell.length_b   1.000
_cell.length_c   1.000
_cell.angle_alpha   90.00
_cell.angle_beta   90.00
_cell.angle_gamma   90.00
#
_symmetry.space_group_name_H-M   'P 1'
#
loop_
_entity.id
_entity.type
_entity.pdbx_description
1 polymer ?
#
loop_
_entity_poly.entity_id
_entity_poly.type
_entity_poly.pdbx_seq_one_letter_code
_entity_poly.pdbx_strand_id
1 'polypeptide(L)'
;AMIAQEEIFGPIMCIFKVAGDSDEEAVRLANNCEFALSSCAFAKSARRAKSVADRLRAGMSAVNDLEGCTYMSQSLPFGGCKKSGFDRFAGPEGLRGLCMIRSVCEDRFPAIRNSIPPPLQYPSKGYGPDFAEGLILMTYSPSIGQKLGGIFKLIKAAMKTLGGAKSD
;
A
#
# COMPACT_ATOMS: atom_id res chain seq x y z
N ALA A 1 -6.45 22.09 29.06
CA ALA A 1 -6.70 23.48 28.65
C ALA A 1 -7.09 23.48 27.18
N MET A 2 -8.16 24.18 26.79
CA MET A 2 -8.70 24.22 25.41
C MET A 2 -7.64 24.62 24.38
N ILE A 3 -6.79 25.60 24.73
CA ILE A 3 -5.68 26.09 23.89
C ILE A 3 -4.67 25.02 23.46
N ALA A 4 -4.58 23.90 24.18
CA ALA A 4 -3.67 22.80 23.86
C ALA A 4 -4.29 21.75 22.92
N GLN A 5 -5.58 21.87 22.61
CA GLN A 5 -6.36 20.90 21.83
C GLN A 5 -6.88 21.50 20.51
N GLU A 6 -6.81 22.83 20.37
CA GLU A 6 -7.18 23.55 19.17
C GLU A 6 -5.95 24.13 18.47
N GLU A 7 -6.03 24.29 17.16
CA GLU A 7 -4.98 24.95 16.40
C GLU A 7 -5.02 26.46 16.66
N ILE A 8 -3.91 26.99 17.20
CA ILE A 8 -3.83 28.38 17.64
C ILE A 8 -3.85 29.36 16.44
N PHE A 9 -3.15 29.02 15.36
CA PHE A 9 -3.00 29.82 14.13
C PHE A 9 -2.75 31.32 14.35
N GLY A 10 -2.02 31.64 15.43
CA GLY A 10 -1.78 32.99 15.91
C GLY A 10 -0.48 33.06 16.73
N PRO A 11 -0.06 34.25 17.16
CA PRO A 11 1.27 34.48 17.74
C PRO A 11 1.34 34.04 19.23
N ILE A 12 0.85 32.84 19.55
CA ILE A 12 0.87 32.28 20.90
C ILE A 12 1.57 30.92 20.86
N MET A 13 2.64 30.77 21.63
CA MET A 13 3.38 29.51 21.78
C MET A 13 3.14 28.92 23.17
N CYS A 14 2.51 27.75 23.23
CA CYS A 14 2.31 27.02 24.48
C CYS A 14 3.55 26.18 24.83
N ILE A 15 4.02 26.26 26.08
CA ILE A 15 5.14 25.47 26.58
C ILE A 15 4.62 24.50 27.63
N PHE A 16 4.86 23.20 27.41
CA PHE A 16 4.49 22.13 28.33
C PHE A 16 5.74 21.52 28.93
N LYS A 17 5.82 21.50 30.26
CA LYS A 17 6.90 20.78 30.96
C LYS A 17 6.58 19.30 31.02
N VAL A 18 7.55 18.49 30.63
CA VAL A 18 7.48 17.03 30.71
C VAL A 18 8.12 16.59 32.03
N ALA A 19 7.44 15.73 32.78
CA ALA A 19 7.95 15.23 34.04
C ALA A 19 9.16 14.31 33.81
N GLY A 20 10.20 14.44 34.65
CA GLY A 20 11.35 13.54 34.67
C GLY A 20 12.28 13.63 33.45
N ASP A 21 12.20 14.70 32.65
CA ASP A 21 13.04 14.93 31.45
C ASP A 21 13.06 13.74 30.47
N SER A 22 11.96 12.99 30.40
CA SER A 22 11.85 11.79 29.57
C SER A 22 11.47 12.12 28.13
N ASP A 23 12.29 11.66 27.19
CA ASP A 23 12.00 11.72 25.75
C ASP A 23 10.76 10.89 25.40
N GLU A 24 10.52 9.79 26.11
CA GLU A 24 9.36 8.92 25.95
C GLU A 24 8.05 9.65 26.22
N GLU A 25 8.00 10.36 27.34
CA GLU A 25 6.81 11.11 27.72
C GLU A 25 6.59 12.32 26.82
N ALA A 26 7.67 13.00 26.41
CA ALA A 26 7.60 14.10 25.45
C ALA A 26 7.01 13.64 24.10
N VAL A 27 7.50 12.51 23.57
CA VAL A 27 6.98 11.90 22.36
C VAL A 27 5.53 11.46 22.53
N ARG A 28 5.16 10.87 23.68
CA ARG A 28 3.78 10.45 23.96
C ARG A 28 2.82 11.63 23.93
N LEU A 29 3.19 12.74 24.59
CA LEU A 29 2.40 13.97 24.63
C LEU A 29 2.28 14.60 23.24
N ALA A 30 3.38 14.72 22.49
CA ALA A 30 3.36 15.26 21.13
C ALA A 30 2.49 14.41 20.18
N ASN A 31 2.59 13.08 20.28
CA ASN A 31 1.81 12.17 19.45
C ASN A 31 0.31 12.13 19.79
N ASN A 32 -0.09 12.68 20.94
CA ASN A 32 -1.50 12.81 21.35
C ASN A 32 -2.24 13.93 20.61
N CYS A 33 -1.56 14.76 19.81
CA CYS A 33 -2.22 15.75 18.96
C CYS A 33 -3.03 15.07 17.85
N GLU A 34 -4.26 15.53 17.60
CA GLU A 34 -5.09 15.04 16.49
C GLU A 34 -4.60 15.53 15.13
N PHE A 35 -3.90 16.67 15.11
CA PHE A 35 -3.24 17.26 13.95
C PHE A 35 -1.77 16.85 13.92
N ALA A 36 -1.24 16.61 12.72
CA ALA A 36 0.08 16.05 12.51
C ALA A 36 0.62 16.39 11.11
N LEU A 37 0.57 17.68 10.73
CA LEU A 37 1.15 18.15 9.47
C LEU A 37 2.68 17.99 9.50
N SER A 38 3.31 18.58 10.52
CA SER A 38 4.76 18.57 10.69
C SER A 38 5.16 18.47 12.16
N SER A 39 6.45 18.22 12.38
CA SER A 39 7.06 18.30 13.70
C SER A 39 8.53 18.73 13.62
N CYS A 40 9.07 19.22 14.74
CA CYS A 40 10.48 19.57 14.87
C CYS A 40 11.01 19.02 16.18
N ALA A 41 12.22 18.44 16.17
CA ALA A 41 12.92 18.01 17.37
C ALA A 41 14.21 18.80 17.53
N PHE A 42 14.38 19.48 18.66
CA PHE A 42 15.58 20.23 19.00
C PHE A 42 16.32 19.60 20.17
N ALA A 43 17.60 19.29 20.00
CA ALA A 43 18.49 18.87 21.07
C ALA A 43 19.96 19.17 20.75
N LYS A 44 20.76 19.43 21.79
CA LYS A 44 22.22 19.59 21.65
C LYS A 44 22.89 18.40 20.97
N SER A 45 22.41 17.18 21.26
CA SER A 45 22.85 15.97 20.57
C SER A 45 21.98 15.74 19.34
N ALA A 46 22.56 15.85 18.14
CA ALA A 46 21.87 15.56 16.89
C ALA A 46 21.32 14.11 16.85
N ARG A 47 22.01 13.16 17.49
CA ARG A 47 21.53 11.78 17.64
C ARG A 47 20.24 11.70 18.46
N ARG A 48 20.16 12.45 19.57
CA ARG A 48 18.94 12.53 20.40
C ARG A 48 17.81 13.19 19.63
N ALA A 49 18.07 14.34 18.99
CA ALA A 49 17.07 15.04 18.19
C ALA A 49 16.49 14.15 17.08
N LYS A 50 17.37 13.42 16.36
CA LYS A 50 16.95 12.44 15.35
C LYS A 50 16.12 11.31 15.97
N SER A 51 16.57 10.72 17.08
CA SER A 51 15.83 9.65 17.78
C SER A 51 14.42 10.09 18.18
N VAL A 52 14.26 11.33 18.67
CA VAL A 52 12.95 11.91 18.98
C VAL A 52 12.13 12.11 17.71
N ALA A 53 12.69 12.74 16.68
CA ALA A 53 12.00 12.99 15.41
C ALA A 53 11.48 11.71 14.73
N ASP A 54 12.27 10.62 14.76
CA ASP A 54 11.89 9.31 14.21
C ASP A 54 10.66 8.70 14.92
N ARG A 55 10.38 9.11 16.17
CA ARG A 55 9.27 8.61 16.99
C ARG A 55 8.04 9.52 16.93
N LEU A 56 8.15 10.72 16.34
CA LEU A 56 7.04 11.65 16.17
C LEU A 56 6.18 11.21 14.99
N ARG A 57 4.87 11.10 15.23
CA ARG A 57 3.85 10.76 14.22
C ARG A 57 3.37 12.05 13.57
N ALA A 58 4.16 12.53 12.62
CA ALA A 58 3.87 13.69 11.78
C ALA A 58 4.12 13.35 10.31
N GLY A 59 3.48 14.11 9.42
CA GLY A 59 3.70 13.92 7.99
C GLY A 59 5.08 14.36 7.53
N MET A 60 5.69 15.35 8.19
CA MET A 60 7.05 15.82 7.97
C MET A 60 7.75 16.05 9.31
N SER A 61 9.07 15.87 9.36
CA SER A 61 9.85 16.09 10.58
C SER A 61 11.19 16.74 10.29
N ALA A 62 11.54 17.77 11.06
CA ALA A 62 12.84 18.43 11.01
C ALA A 62 13.66 18.13 12.28
N VAL A 63 14.99 18.02 12.12
CA VAL A 63 15.93 17.74 13.21
C VAL A 63 16.84 18.96 13.39
N ASN A 64 16.79 19.58 14.56
CA ASN A 64 17.51 20.82 14.87
C ASN A 64 17.25 21.97 13.89
N ASP A 65 16.06 21.97 13.29
CA ASP A 65 15.65 22.97 12.32
C ASP A 65 14.12 23.16 12.38
N LEU A 66 13.65 24.25 11.81
CA LEU A 66 12.24 24.58 11.71
C LEU A 66 11.59 23.86 10.52
N GLU A 67 10.28 23.70 10.60
CA GLU A 67 9.44 23.07 9.57
C GLU A 67 9.66 23.66 8.17
N GLY A 68 9.95 24.97 8.08
CA GLY A 68 10.19 25.63 6.80
C GLY A 68 11.23 24.93 5.93
N CYS A 69 12.21 24.24 6.52
CA CYS A 69 13.22 23.51 5.76
C CYS A 69 12.67 22.26 5.05
N THR A 70 11.66 21.58 5.62
CA THR A 70 10.98 20.47 4.93
C THR A 70 10.09 20.95 3.80
N TYR A 71 9.45 22.11 3.95
CA TYR A 71 8.63 22.72 2.89
C TYR A 71 9.46 23.29 1.74
N MET A 72 10.59 23.94 2.03
CA MET A 72 11.43 24.59 1.01
C MET A 72 12.19 23.58 0.15
N SER A 73 12.40 22.36 0.63
CA SER A 73 13.03 21.29 -0.14
C SER A 73 12.02 20.61 -1.07
N GLN A 74 11.92 21.09 -2.32
CA GLN A 74 10.95 20.60 -3.31
C GLN A 74 11.12 19.13 -3.70
N SER A 75 12.25 18.53 -3.38
CA SER A 75 12.50 17.10 -3.58
C SER A 75 11.86 16.22 -2.50
N LEU A 76 11.48 16.79 -1.35
CA LEU A 76 10.80 16.08 -0.27
C LEU A 76 9.27 16.15 -0.46
N PRO A 77 8.54 15.09 -0.09
CA PRO A 77 7.09 15.12 -0.11
C PRO A 77 6.55 15.97 1.04
N PHE A 78 5.66 16.89 0.72
CA PHE A 78 4.90 17.66 1.69
C PHE A 78 3.53 17.04 1.91
N GLY A 79 3.16 16.84 3.17
CA GLY A 79 1.80 16.47 3.55
C GLY A 79 1.73 16.05 5.00
N GLY A 80 0.51 15.90 5.51
CA GLY A 80 0.27 15.53 6.90
C GLY A 80 -0.07 14.06 7.10
N CYS A 81 -0.43 13.74 8.34
CA CYS A 81 -1.20 12.54 8.67
C CYS A 81 -2.34 12.90 9.66
N LYS A 82 -3.16 11.92 10.04
CA LYS A 82 -4.32 12.12 10.93
C LYS A 82 -5.30 13.16 10.36
N LYS A 83 -5.76 14.11 11.17
CA LYS A 83 -6.65 15.19 10.72
C LYS A 83 -5.94 16.23 9.83
N SER A 84 -4.61 16.16 9.68
CA SER A 84 -3.86 17.05 8.79
C SER A 84 -3.78 16.56 7.33
N GLY A 85 -4.50 15.50 6.97
CA GLY A 85 -4.58 14.97 5.61
C GLY A 85 -3.84 13.65 5.44
N PHE A 86 -3.92 13.09 4.22
CA PHE A 86 -3.37 11.78 3.88
C PHE A 86 -2.38 11.83 2.71
N ASP A 87 -2.70 12.62 1.69
CA ASP A 87 -1.92 12.67 0.45
C ASP A 87 -0.67 13.54 0.56
N ARG A 88 0.16 13.52 -0.50
CA ARG A 88 1.40 14.28 -0.59
C ARG A 88 1.40 15.18 -1.82
N PHE A 89 1.90 16.40 -1.66
CA PHE A 89 2.33 17.26 -2.76
C PHE A 89 3.85 17.44 -2.72
N ALA A 90 4.42 18.01 -3.78
CA ALA A 90 5.88 18.11 -3.98
C ALA A 90 6.59 16.75 -4.10
N GLY A 91 7.84 16.79 -4.54
CA GLY A 91 8.62 15.61 -4.88
C GLY A 91 8.01 14.75 -5.99
N PRO A 92 8.60 13.57 -6.23
CA PRO A 92 8.04 12.56 -7.14
C PRO A 92 6.64 12.07 -6.73
N GLU A 93 6.33 12.09 -5.43
CA GLU A 93 5.04 11.67 -4.87
C GLU A 93 3.92 12.61 -5.33
N GLY A 94 4.12 13.92 -5.23
CA GLY A 94 3.15 14.92 -5.68
C GLY A 94 2.88 14.84 -7.18
N LEU A 95 3.91 14.62 -8.01
CA LEU A 95 3.73 14.44 -9.45
C LEU A 95 2.92 13.17 -9.77
N ARG A 96 3.20 12.06 -9.06
CA ARG A 96 2.44 10.82 -9.21
C ARG A 96 0.99 10.96 -8.76
N GLY A 97 0.70 11.78 -7.75
CA GLY A 97 -0.67 12.10 -7.32
C GLY A 97 -1.52 12.77 -8.40
N LEU A 98 -0.88 13.46 -9.36
CA LEU A 98 -1.55 14.09 -10.51
C LEU A 98 -1.66 13.15 -11.73
N CYS A 99 -1.15 11.92 -11.65
CA CYS A 99 -1.16 10.97 -12.74
C CYS A 99 -2.31 9.96 -12.61
N MET A 100 -2.86 9.52 -13.73
CA MET A 100 -3.76 8.37 -13.77
C MET A 100 -2.94 7.08 -13.74
N ILE A 101 -2.92 6.40 -12.59
CA ILE A 101 -2.23 5.10 -12.46
C ILE A 101 -2.98 4.05 -13.29
N ARG A 102 -2.30 3.47 -14.28
CA ARG A 102 -2.85 2.42 -15.15
C ARG A 102 -1.99 1.16 -15.05
N SER A 103 -2.63 0.03 -14.80
CA SER A 103 -2.00 -1.29 -14.90
C SER A 103 -2.29 -1.89 -16.28
N VAL A 104 -1.27 -2.46 -16.91
CA VAL A 104 -1.37 -3.17 -18.19
C VAL A 104 -0.66 -4.51 -18.03
N CYS A 105 -1.34 -5.59 -18.41
CA CYS A 105 -0.78 -6.94 -18.38
C CYS A 105 -0.74 -7.47 -19.81
N GLU A 106 0.44 -7.90 -20.25
CA GLU A 106 0.67 -8.42 -21.59
C GLU A 106 1.42 -9.75 -21.51
N ASP A 107 1.09 -10.65 -22.43
CA ASP A 107 1.77 -11.93 -22.56
C ASP A 107 3.13 -11.70 -23.22
N ARG A 108 4.22 -11.95 -22.48
CA ARG A 108 5.59 -11.82 -23.01
C ARG A 108 5.86 -12.77 -24.18
N PHE A 109 5.26 -13.96 -24.16
CA PHE A 109 5.50 -15.00 -25.16
C PHE A 109 4.20 -15.30 -25.92
N PRO A 110 4.16 -15.13 -27.25
CA PRO A 110 2.95 -15.39 -28.04
C PRO A 110 2.42 -16.82 -27.94
N ALA A 111 3.28 -17.78 -27.56
CA ALA A 111 2.95 -19.19 -27.36
C ALA A 111 2.36 -19.50 -25.98
N ILE A 112 2.59 -18.65 -24.97
CA ILE A 112 2.09 -18.82 -23.59
C ILE A 112 1.16 -17.64 -23.33
N ARG A 113 -0.10 -17.80 -23.73
CA ARG A 113 -1.11 -16.76 -23.57
C ARG A 113 -1.90 -16.96 -22.28
N ASN A 114 -2.17 -15.89 -21.56
CA ASN A 114 -3.15 -15.87 -20.46
C ASN A 114 -4.60 -15.87 -20.99
N SER A 115 -4.80 -16.16 -22.28
CA SER A 115 -6.12 -16.36 -22.87
C SER A 115 -6.84 -17.49 -22.15
N ILE A 116 -8.12 -17.26 -21.84
CA ILE A 116 -8.98 -18.27 -21.23
C ILE A 116 -8.95 -19.52 -22.11
N PRO A 117 -8.62 -20.71 -21.57
CA PRO A 117 -8.59 -21.95 -22.33
C PRO A 117 -9.93 -22.20 -23.06
N PRO A 118 -9.95 -22.74 -24.29
CA PRO A 118 -11.18 -22.96 -25.06
C PRO A 118 -12.34 -23.65 -24.30
N PRO A 119 -12.09 -24.64 -23.42
CA PRO A 119 -13.17 -25.26 -22.63
C PRO A 119 -13.87 -24.31 -21.65
N LEU A 120 -13.21 -23.21 -21.27
CA LEU A 120 -13.68 -22.19 -20.32
C LEU A 120 -14.11 -20.89 -21.02
N GLN A 121 -13.99 -20.79 -22.34
CA GLN A 121 -14.41 -19.60 -23.07
C GLN A 121 -15.93 -19.49 -23.11
N TYR A 122 -16.43 -18.26 -22.98
CA TYR A 122 -17.86 -17.96 -23.12
C TYR A 122 -18.19 -17.62 -24.59
N PRO A 123 -19.37 -18.05 -25.09
CA PRO A 123 -20.42 -18.81 -24.39
C PRO A 123 -20.03 -20.28 -24.14
N SER A 124 -20.32 -20.77 -22.93
CA SER A 124 -19.89 -22.11 -22.49
C SER A 124 -20.59 -23.22 -23.26
N LYS A 125 -19.80 -24.14 -23.83
CA LYS A 125 -20.29 -25.35 -24.53
C LYS A 125 -20.66 -26.50 -23.57
N GLY A 126 -20.80 -26.23 -22.27
CA GLY A 126 -21.24 -27.22 -21.24
C GLY A 126 -20.13 -28.05 -20.59
N TYR A 127 -18.88 -27.96 -21.07
CA TYR A 127 -17.74 -28.75 -20.56
C TYR A 127 -16.77 -27.97 -19.65
N GLY A 128 -17.02 -26.67 -19.45
CA GLY A 128 -16.17 -25.80 -18.62
C GLY A 128 -16.05 -26.20 -17.15
N PRO A 129 -17.13 -26.62 -16.46
CA PRO A 129 -17.06 -27.04 -15.06
C PRO A 129 -16.14 -28.23 -14.83
N ASP A 130 -16.18 -29.25 -15.70
CA ASP A 130 -15.30 -30.44 -15.63
C ASP A 130 -13.82 -30.07 -15.81
N PHE A 131 -13.54 -29.10 -16.69
CA PHE A 131 -12.19 -28.60 -16.92
C PHE A 131 -11.66 -27.79 -15.73
N ALA A 132 -12.50 -26.92 -15.15
CA ALA A 132 -12.14 -26.15 -13.96
C ALA A 132 -11.91 -27.06 -12.74
N GLU A 133 -12.76 -28.07 -12.54
CA GLU A 133 -12.60 -29.07 -11.48
C GLU A 133 -11.29 -29.85 -11.65
N GLY A 134 -11.00 -30.30 -12.87
CA GLY A 134 -9.73 -30.96 -13.19
C GLY A 134 -8.51 -30.08 -12.91
N LEU A 135 -8.59 -28.78 -13.24
CA LEU A 135 -7.52 -27.82 -12.97
C LEU A 135 -7.29 -27.64 -11.47
N ILE A 136 -8.36 -27.43 -10.71
CA ILE A 136 -8.31 -27.26 -9.25
C ILE A 136 -7.75 -28.52 -8.57
N LEU A 137 -8.17 -29.72 -8.99
CA LEU A 137 -7.65 -30.98 -8.46
C LEU A 137 -6.18 -31.18 -8.79
N MET A 138 -5.73 -30.76 -9.98
CA MET A 138 -4.34 -30.89 -10.40
C MET A 138 -3.42 -29.92 -9.62
N THR A 139 -3.83 -28.67 -9.44
CA THR A 139 -3.00 -27.63 -8.81
C THR A 139 -3.09 -27.61 -7.28
N TYR A 140 -4.27 -27.80 -6.71
CA TYR A 140 -4.54 -27.57 -5.28
C TYR A 140 -4.81 -28.84 -4.45
N SER A 141 -4.94 -30.04 -5.04
CA SER A 141 -5.17 -31.25 -4.24
C SER A 141 -3.93 -31.66 -3.42
N PRO A 142 -4.10 -32.11 -2.16
CA PRO A 142 -2.98 -32.58 -1.34
C PRO A 142 -2.52 -34.02 -1.67
N SER A 143 -3.32 -34.81 -2.39
CA SER A 143 -3.03 -36.23 -2.66
C SER A 143 -2.54 -36.46 -4.10
N ILE A 144 -1.47 -37.24 -4.26
CA ILE A 144 -0.89 -37.58 -5.58
C ILE A 144 -1.93 -38.30 -6.46
N GLY A 145 -2.73 -39.20 -5.89
CA GLY A 145 -3.78 -39.92 -6.64
C GLY A 145 -4.89 -38.99 -7.16
N GLN A 146 -5.25 -37.98 -6.36
CA GLN A 146 -6.24 -36.97 -6.76
C GLN A 146 -5.68 -35.98 -7.78
N LYS A 147 -4.39 -35.62 -7.69
CA LYS A 147 -3.70 -34.84 -8.74
C LYS A 147 -3.68 -35.57 -10.06
N LEU A 148 -3.35 -36.87 -10.05
CA LEU A 148 -3.40 -37.72 -11.25
C LEU A 148 -4.83 -37.79 -11.82
N GLY A 149 -5.84 -37.97 -10.96
CA GLY A 149 -7.25 -37.91 -11.35
C GLY A 149 -7.64 -36.56 -11.98
N GLY A 150 -7.14 -35.44 -11.44
CA GLY A 150 -7.31 -34.10 -12.01
C GLY A 150 -6.72 -33.96 -13.41
N ILE A 151 -5.51 -34.51 -13.64
CA ILE A 151 -4.87 -34.55 -14.97
C ILE A 151 -5.72 -35.37 -15.96
N PHE A 152 -6.23 -36.54 -15.55
CA PHE A 152 -7.11 -37.34 -16.41
C PHE A 152 -8.42 -36.61 -16.76
N LYS A 153 -9.01 -35.89 -15.81
CA LYS A 153 -10.21 -35.05 -16.05
C LYS A 153 -9.90 -33.91 -17.03
N LEU A 154 -8.78 -33.21 -16.87
CA LEU A 154 -8.32 -32.16 -17.79
C LEU A 154 -8.15 -32.66 -19.22
N ILE A 155 -7.45 -33.78 -19.40
CA ILE A 155 -7.23 -34.40 -20.72
C ILE A 155 -8.57 -34.78 -21.36
N LYS A 156 -9.49 -35.39 -20.60
CA LYS A 156 -10.83 -35.76 -21.07
C LYS A 156 -11.65 -34.54 -21.49
N ALA A 157 -11.63 -33.46 -20.71
CA ALA A 157 -12.36 -32.23 -21.01
C ALA A 157 -11.76 -31.48 -22.23
N ALA A 158 -10.44 -31.47 -22.37
CA ALA A 158 -9.76 -30.90 -23.53
C ALA A 158 -10.05 -31.70 -24.83
N MET A 159 -10.02 -33.03 -24.78
CA MET A 159 -10.35 -33.88 -25.94
C MET A 159 -11.80 -33.71 -26.39
N LYS A 160 -12.76 -33.60 -25.46
CA LYS A 160 -14.16 -33.31 -25.80
C LYS A 160 -14.32 -31.96 -26.48
N THR A 161 -13.57 -30.94 -26.03
CA THR A 161 -13.60 -29.59 -26.61
C THR A 161 -13.06 -29.58 -28.05
N LEU A 162 -12.02 -30.36 -28.35
CA LEU A 162 -11.48 -30.53 -29.71
C LEU A 162 -12.41 -31.36 -30.61
N GLY A 163 -13.12 -32.36 -30.06
CA GLY A 163 -14.08 -33.19 -30.79
C GLY A 163 -15.37 -32.46 -31.18
N GLY A 164 -15.87 -31.58 -30.31
CA GLY A 164 -17.05 -30.74 -30.58
C GLY A 164 -16.80 -29.55 -31.50
N ALA A 165 -15.56 -29.32 -31.95
CA ALA A 165 -15.22 -28.28 -32.93
C ALA A 165 -15.36 -28.75 -34.39
N LYS A 166 -15.71 -30.03 -34.63
CA LYS A 166 -15.86 -30.61 -35.98
C LYS A 166 -17.31 -30.70 -36.48
N SER A 167 -18.30 -30.23 -35.71
CA SER A 167 -19.73 -30.38 -36.02
C SER A 167 -20.48 -29.08 -36.28
N ASP A 168 -19.78 -27.97 -36.49
CA ASP A 168 -20.35 -26.68 -36.90
C ASP A 168 -19.70 -26.21 -38.22
#